data_AF-A0A7V3QKP9-F1
#
_entry.id   AF-A0A7V3QKP9-F1
#
_cell.length_a   1.000
_cell.length_b   1.000
_cell.length_c   1.000
_cell.angle_alpha   90.00
_cell.angle_beta   90.00
_cell.angle_gamma   90.00
#
_symmetry.space_group_name_H-M   'P 1'
#
loop_
_entity.id
_entity.type
_entity.pdbx_description
1 polymer ?
#
loop_
_entity_poly.entity_id
_entity_poly.type
_entity_poly.pdbx_seq_one_letter_code
_entity_poly.pdbx_strand_id
1 'polypeptide(L)' 'FKTMTTNDYIRNVKTNNWEPFNKKLWQRNYYEHIIRNEIELYEIRKYILNNPLNWEKDKKL' A
#
# COMPACT_ATOMS: atom_id res chain seq x y z
N PHE A 1 -3.45 -14.05 3.04
CA PHE A 1 -3.25 -12.63 3.41
C PHE A 1 -4.41 -11.74 2.99
N LYS A 2 -4.52 -11.28 1.72
CA LYS A 2 -5.57 -10.35 1.25
C LYS A 2 -7.01 -10.77 1.62
N THR A 3 -7.34 -12.06 1.50
CA THR A 3 -8.66 -12.59 1.88
C THR A 3 -8.95 -12.45 3.37
N MET A 4 -7.99 -12.82 4.23
CA MET A 4 -8.17 -12.76 5.69
C MET A 4 -8.36 -11.32 6.16
N THR A 5 -7.54 -10.40 5.66
CA THR A 5 -7.62 -8.97 6.00
C THR A 5 -8.89 -8.31 5.45
N THR A 6 -9.37 -8.73 4.28
CA THR A 6 -10.66 -8.24 3.75
C THR A 6 -11.83 -8.75 4.59
N ASN A 7 -11.81 -10.02 5.01
CA ASN A 7 -12.85 -10.57 5.87
C ASN A 7 -12.86 -9.90 7.24
N ASP A 8 -11.68 -9.65 7.80
CA ASP A 8 -11.56 -8.90 9.06
C ASP A 8 -12.06 -7.46 8.91
N TYR A 9 -11.69 -6.76 7.85
CA TYR A 9 -12.23 -5.43 7.52
C TYR A 9 -13.77 -5.45 7.45
N ILE A 10 -14.35 -6.38 6.69
CA ILE A 10 -15.81 -6.51 6.56
C ILE A 10 -16.47 -6.79 7.92
N ARG A 11 -15.85 -7.63 8.76
CA ARG A 11 -16.36 -7.91 10.10
C ARG A 11 -16.41 -6.63 10.93
N ASN A 12 -15.32 -5.85 10.96
CA ASN A 12 -15.24 -4.63 11.74
C ASN A 12 -16.19 -3.52 11.23
N VAL A 13 -16.41 -3.41 9.93
CA VAL A 13 -17.47 -2.52 9.37
C VAL A 13 -18.84 -2.88 9.94
N LYS A 14 -19.14 -4.19 10.07
CA LYS A 14 -20.44 -4.66 10.57
C LYS A 14 -20.58 -4.62 12.08
N THR A 15 -19.52 -4.89 12.84
CA THR A 15 -19.60 -5.08 14.29
C THR A 15 -19.08 -3.89 15.09
N ASN A 16 -18.12 -3.15 14.53
CA ASN A 16 -17.38 -2.10 15.24
C ASN A 16 -17.60 -0.71 14.60
N ASN A 17 -18.63 -0.58 13.74
CA ASN A 17 -19.07 0.67 13.15
C ASN A 17 -17.96 1.43 12.38
N TRP A 18 -17.05 0.69 11.73
CA TRP A 18 -16.08 1.30 10.82
C TRP A 18 -16.78 1.82 9.57
N GLU A 19 -16.33 2.98 9.09
CA GLU A 19 -16.83 3.56 7.85
C GLU A 19 -16.60 2.62 6.65
N PRO A 20 -17.65 2.33 5.85
CA PRO A 20 -17.53 1.46 4.69
C PRO A 20 -16.77 2.16 3.55
N PHE A 21 -15.81 1.44 2.98
CA PHE A 21 -15.01 1.87 1.84
C PHE A 21 -15.52 1.19 0.57
N ASN A 22 -16.28 1.94 -0.22
CA ASN A 22 -17.00 1.42 -1.39
C ASN A 22 -16.11 1.23 -2.65
N LYS A 23 -14.79 1.18 -2.50
CA LYS A 23 -13.83 0.91 -3.59
C LYS A 23 -13.07 -0.39 -3.32
N LYS A 24 -12.13 -0.71 -4.20
CA LYS A 24 -11.26 -1.88 -4.02
C LYS A 24 -10.23 -1.60 -2.93
N LEU A 25 -10.28 -2.39 -1.85
CA LEU A 25 -9.31 -2.30 -0.75
C LEU A 25 -7.88 -2.66 -1.20
N TRP A 26 -7.76 -3.62 -2.13
CA TRP A 26 -6.48 -4.09 -2.64
C TRP A 26 -6.27 -3.72 -4.10
N GLN A 27 -5.07 -3.27 -4.42
CA GLN A 27 -4.59 -3.23 -5.81
C GLN A 27 -4.40 -4.66 -6.34
N ARG A 28 -4.65 -4.84 -7.65
CA ARG A 28 -4.66 -6.16 -8.31
C ARG A 28 -3.27 -6.82 -8.27
N ASN A 29 -2.24 -6.04 -8.53
CA ASN A 29 -0.83 -6.49 -8.54
C ASN A 29 -0.03 -5.69 -7.50
N TYR A 30 1.25 -6.01 -7.38
CA TYR A 30 2.20 -5.25 -6.58
C TYR A 30 3.51 -5.10 -7.37
N TYR A 31 4.26 -4.05 -7.08
CA TYR A 31 5.61 -3.88 -7.61
C TYR A 31 6.57 -4.77 -6.82
N GLU A 32 7.35 -5.58 -7.52
CA GLU A 32 8.39 -6.44 -6.95
C GLU A 32 9.72 -6.11 -7.61
N HIS A 33 10.77 -5.96 -6.80
CA HIS A 33 12.13 -5.71 -7.28
C HIS A 33 13.12 -6.44 -6.39
N ILE A 34 13.99 -7.26 -6.99
CA ILE A 34 15.06 -7.97 -6.28
C ILE A 34 16.26 -7.02 -6.17
N ILE A 35 16.63 -6.68 -4.94
CA ILE A 35 17.79 -5.82 -4.65
C ILE A 35 19.06 -6.67 -4.72
N ARG A 36 19.98 -6.34 -5.63
CA ARG A 36 21.16 -7.18 -5.90
C ARG A 36 22.47 -6.62 -5.35
N ASN A 37 22.48 -5.37 -4.89
CA ASN A 37 23.66 -4.69 -4.37
C ASN A 37 23.29 -3.57 -3.39
N GLU A 38 24.30 -3.01 -2.72
CA GLU A 38 24.12 -1.98 -1.70
C GLU A 38 23.66 -0.63 -2.26
N ILE A 39 24.03 -0.32 -3.50
CA ILE A 39 23.64 0.94 -4.16
C ILE A 39 22.12 0.93 -4.41
N GLU A 40 21.59 -0.15 -4.96
CA GLU A 40 20.13 -0.34 -5.14
C GLU A 40 19.38 -0.28 -3.82
N LEU A 41 19.94 -0.91 -2.77
CA LEU A 41 19.35 -0.87 -1.43
C LEU A 41 19.28 0.57 -0.89
N TYR A 42 20.36 1.34 -1.05
CA TYR A 42 20.44 2.72 -0.63
C TYR A 42 19.40 3.59 -1.36
N GLU A 43 19.31 3.47 -2.68
CA GLU A 43 18.36 4.26 -3.47
C GLU A 43 16.90 3.92 -3.16
N ILE A 44 16.56 2.63 -2.97
CA ILE A 44 15.19 2.24 -2.60
C ILE A 44 14.82 2.77 -1.21
N ARG A 45 15.74 2.72 -0.24
CA ARG A 45 15.52 3.30 1.10
C ARG A 45 15.31 4.81 1.01
N LYS A 46 16.15 5.50 0.24
CA LYS A 46 16.02 6.93 -0.01
C LYS A 46 14.69 7.26 -0.70
N TYR A 47 14.24 6.45 -1.65
CA TYR A 47 12.93 6.61 -2.29
C TYR A 47 11.80 6.47 -1.26
N ILE A 48 11.79 5.42 -0.45
CA ILE A 48 10.75 5.19 0.58
C ILE A 48 10.67 6.37 1.56
N LEU A 49 11.82 6.86 2.03
CA LEU A 49 11.89 8.00 2.95
C LEU A 49 11.37 9.31 2.34
N ASN A 50 11.65 9.55 1.06
CA ASN A 50 11.27 10.78 0.39
C ASN A 50 9.88 10.72 -0.26
N ASN A 51 9.28 9.53 -0.42
CA ASN A 51 8.00 9.36 -1.09
C ASN A 51 6.84 10.18 -0.45
N PRO A 52 6.72 10.28 0.88
CA PRO A 52 5.67 11.12 1.49
C PRO A 52 5.70 12.57 1.02
N LEU A 53 6.89 13.15 0.81
CA LEU A 53 7.06 14.53 0.34
C LEU A 53 6.66 14.70 -1.13
N ASN A 54 6.65 13.60 -1.89
CA ASN A 54 6.32 13.59 -3.30
C ASN A 54 4.89 13.12 -3.58
N TRP A 55 4.13 12.72 -2.54
CA TRP A 55 2.78 12.18 -2.67
C TRP A 55 1.80 13.16 -3.32
N GLU A 56 1.90 14.45 -3.00
CA GLU A 56 1.04 15.49 -3.60
C GLU A 56 1.38 15.77 -5.08
N LYS A 57 2.60 15.45 -5.50
CA LYS A 57 3.09 15.64 -6.86
C LYS A 57 2.81 14.42 -7.75
N ASP A 58 2.44 13.30 -7.15
CA ASP A 58 2.08 12.08 -7.87
C ASP A 58 0.73 12.29 -8.55
N LYS A 59 0.78 12.78 -9.80
CA LYS A 59 -0.41 12.97 -10.63
C LYS A 59 -0.99 11.60 -10.92
N LYS A 60 -2.24 11.38 -10.49
CA LYS A 60 -3.03 10.23 -10.91
C LYS A 60 -3.14 10.23 -12.45
N LEU A 61 -2.55 9.21 -13.07
CA LEU A 61 -2.87 8.80 -14.44
C LEU A 61 -4.35 8.46 -14.56
#